data_AF-A0A3N4MC09-F1
#
_entry.id   AF-A0A3N4MC09-F1
#
_cell.length_a   1.000
_cell.length_b   1.000
_cell.length_c   1.000
_cell.angle_alpha   90.00
_cell.angle_beta   90.00
_cell.angle_gamma   90.00
#
_symmetry.space_group_name_H-M   'P 1'
#
loop_
_entity.id
_entity.type
_entity.pdbx_description
1 polymer ?
#
loop_
_entity_poly.entity_id
_entity_poly.type
_entity_poly.pdbx_seq_one_letter_code
_entity_poly.pdbx_strand_id
1 'polypeptide(L)'
;MRHERGIFRFLVSIYCMLLISSCSKTKLDHMVEHPDPRELGELSAVRIINSVEFQHVMANGDSLTNFILINGGVDSYYPPFGGVWSNGQPGTTYFPVNGFLGREWRVPKALVRENGRLDLFFQSMVGYPNTNVAPAVNYKIGLTIQQKDNRKMDYYLGYHPDHGDYFVTERDETPPSKPENIRLRVINLTTDVEVGASYYPGAQPDLHGPVTLTYADGTPVSPITTQVSTADGVTDYIELPAGTYQFRVISKDGWMIPGTDGLTDHMLIDPITLSISYQTNYTDAPIARYLVHAPIHSFQPGGVYTILAYPSSFAYLQAGIFNSSKFSQNAFRIIQDNTPAANLSYARVQGFNALPGTGVSLRVGGRTVGRMPYGEASGFEQLSVGETEIQLLDDAGKVLVSATHLIRPNQYYTIFAFPDAEGRPQMTVMPGDLSGNNTPMPYRKRFINLCPDIPYATFTTDNGAPLAGEQVTNLQPGIAVTEDPYINGNAGQAPYQILAYRSEPGMAPGVWADDIPVLHSRDFIAREELYARFNGNLPAQEPGYYTVALIGRTGANVPQAYKARMVIIKHNK
;
A
#
# COMPACT_ATOMS: atom_id res chain seq x y z
N MET A 1 -48.11 -40.94 -3.19
CA MET A 1 -47.33 -40.91 -4.45
C MET A 1 -47.31 -39.60 -5.23
N ARG A 2 -48.42 -39.02 -5.74
CA ARG A 2 -48.34 -37.71 -6.46
C ARG A 2 -48.05 -36.51 -5.54
N HIS A 3 -48.53 -36.55 -4.31
CA HIS A 3 -48.34 -35.46 -3.34
C HIS A 3 -46.92 -35.40 -2.74
N GLU A 4 -46.29 -36.57 -2.54
CA GLU A 4 -44.93 -36.69 -2.00
C GLU A 4 -43.85 -36.23 -2.99
N ARG A 5 -44.10 -36.41 -4.30
CA ARG A 5 -43.20 -35.91 -5.35
C ARG A 5 -43.14 -34.38 -5.42
N GLY A 6 -44.20 -33.69 -4.99
CA GLY A 6 -44.24 -32.22 -4.93
C GLY A 6 -43.40 -31.68 -3.76
N ILE A 7 -43.53 -32.30 -2.59
CA ILE A 7 -42.78 -31.92 -1.39
C ILE A 7 -41.28 -32.16 -1.57
N PHE A 8 -40.90 -33.29 -2.19
CA PHE A 8 -39.49 -33.57 -2.48
C PHE A 8 -38.87 -32.54 -3.45
N ARG A 9 -39.58 -32.14 -4.50
CA ARG A 9 -39.10 -31.11 -5.46
C ARG A 9 -39.01 -29.71 -4.83
N PHE A 10 -39.93 -29.39 -3.93
CA PHE A 10 -39.92 -28.12 -3.19
C PHE A 10 -38.74 -28.07 -2.20
N LEU A 11 -38.49 -29.15 -1.46
CA LEU A 11 -37.35 -29.26 -0.54
C LEU A 11 -36.00 -29.22 -1.26
N VAL A 12 -35.88 -29.88 -2.43
CA VAL A 12 -34.67 -29.81 -3.26
C VAL A 12 -34.44 -28.39 -3.79
N SER A 13 -35.50 -27.66 -4.16
CA SER A 13 -35.38 -26.27 -4.62
C SER A 13 -34.95 -25.32 -3.50
N ILE A 14 -35.46 -25.50 -2.28
CA ILE A 14 -35.02 -24.75 -1.10
C ILE A 14 -33.56 -25.08 -0.74
N TYR A 15 -33.17 -26.35 -0.80
CA TYR A 15 -31.79 -26.78 -0.53
C TYR A 15 -30.81 -26.21 -1.58
N CYS A 16 -31.21 -26.19 -2.87
CA CYS A 16 -30.42 -25.55 -3.92
C CYS A 16 -30.33 -24.02 -3.76
N MET A 17 -31.39 -23.32 -3.34
CA MET A 17 -31.32 -21.87 -3.06
C MET A 17 -30.42 -21.54 -1.86
N LEU A 18 -30.37 -22.42 -0.85
CA LEU A 18 -29.46 -22.28 0.29
C LEU A 18 -27.99 -22.52 -0.11
N LEU A 19 -27.72 -23.39 -1.09
CA LEU A 19 -26.37 -23.63 -1.61
C LEU A 19 -25.83 -22.47 -2.47
N ILE A 20 -26.70 -21.67 -3.09
CA ILE A 20 -26.29 -20.46 -3.85
C ILE A 20 -26.08 -19.25 -2.90
N SER A 21 -26.54 -19.35 -1.65
CA SER A 21 -26.26 -18.37 -0.58
C SER A 21 -24.98 -18.69 0.21
N SER A 22 -24.18 -19.66 -0.25
CA SER A 22 -22.82 -19.88 0.24
C SER A 22 -21.99 -18.63 -0.09
N CYS A 23 -21.91 -17.75 0.91
CA CYS A 23 -21.10 -16.54 0.96
C CYS A 23 -19.84 -16.67 0.11
N SER A 24 -19.65 -15.71 -0.80
CA SER A 24 -18.31 -15.33 -1.22
C SER A 24 -17.47 -15.24 0.05
N LYS A 25 -16.56 -16.20 0.25
CA LYS A 25 -15.58 -16.16 1.33
C LYS A 25 -14.92 -14.79 1.17
N THR A 26 -15.24 -13.87 2.06
CA THR A 26 -14.58 -12.58 2.13
C THR A 26 -13.10 -12.93 2.20
N LYS A 27 -12.34 -12.53 1.18
CA LYS A 27 -10.88 -12.54 1.26
C LYS A 27 -10.54 -11.50 2.31
N LEU A 28 -10.65 -11.91 3.58
CA LEU A 28 -10.04 -11.20 4.67
C LEU A 28 -8.54 -11.33 4.43
N ASP A 29 -7.95 -10.18 4.17
CA ASP A 29 -6.52 -9.98 3.99
C ASP A 29 -5.85 -10.28 5.33
N HIS A 30 -5.56 -11.55 5.55
CA HIS A 30 -4.77 -11.99 6.67
C HIS A 30 -3.64 -12.84 6.10
N MET A 31 -2.48 -12.23 5.91
CA MET A 31 -1.28 -12.92 6.37
C MET A 31 -1.47 -13.09 7.89
N VAL A 32 -2.03 -14.23 8.28
CA VAL A 32 -2.22 -14.61 9.67
C VAL A 32 -0.83 -14.93 10.22
N GLU A 33 -0.10 -13.92 10.71
CA GLU A 33 1.18 -14.11 11.41
C GLU A 33 0.99 -14.60 12.86
N HIS A 34 -0.25 -14.80 13.32
CA HIS A 34 -0.59 -15.16 14.69
C HIS A 34 -1.60 -16.32 14.72
N PRO A 35 -1.53 -17.25 15.69
CA PRO A 35 -2.64 -18.18 15.90
C PRO A 35 -3.96 -17.40 16.05
N ASP A 36 -5.04 -17.94 15.48
CA ASP A 36 -6.38 -17.37 15.65
C ASP A 36 -6.64 -17.25 17.16
N PRO A 37 -7.00 -16.05 17.68
CA PRO A 37 -7.28 -15.87 19.11
C PRO A 37 -8.29 -16.89 19.67
N ARG A 38 -9.13 -17.50 18.81
CA ARG A 38 -10.03 -18.59 19.20
C ARG A 38 -9.32 -19.80 19.81
N GLU A 39 -8.05 -20.06 19.49
CA GLU A 39 -7.31 -21.23 19.99
C GLU A 39 -6.62 -21.00 21.34
N LEU A 40 -6.40 -19.74 21.77
CA LEU A 40 -5.63 -19.39 22.98
C LEU A 40 -6.43 -18.63 24.05
N GLY A 41 -7.73 -18.43 23.85
CA GLY A 41 -8.64 -17.83 24.82
C GLY A 41 -8.69 -16.29 24.78
N GLU A 42 -9.14 -15.66 25.87
CA GLU A 42 -9.22 -14.20 25.97
C GLU A 42 -7.83 -13.54 25.90
N LEU A 43 -7.71 -12.46 25.13
CA LEU A 43 -6.49 -11.66 25.04
C LEU A 43 -6.39 -10.69 26.22
N SER A 44 -5.16 -10.46 26.70
CA SER A 44 -4.87 -9.42 27.68
C SER A 44 -4.80 -8.02 27.02
N ALA A 45 -4.62 -6.98 27.84
CA ALA A 45 -4.40 -5.63 27.34
C ALA A 45 -2.95 -5.39 26.88
N VAL A 46 -2.08 -6.39 26.97
CA VAL A 46 -0.66 -6.31 26.59
C VAL A 46 -0.46 -6.78 25.16
N ARG A 47 0.22 -5.97 24.37
CA ARG A 47 0.73 -6.36 23.05
C ARG A 47 2.23 -6.10 22.98
N ILE A 48 2.93 -7.07 22.42
CA ILE A 48 4.37 -7.00 22.14
C ILE A 48 4.58 -6.70 20.66
N ILE A 49 5.40 -5.70 20.37
CA ILE A 49 5.80 -5.30 19.04
C ILE A 49 7.27 -5.65 18.87
N ASN A 50 7.54 -6.71 18.13
CA ASN A 50 8.89 -7.26 17.94
C ASN A 50 9.58 -6.58 16.75
N SER A 51 10.21 -5.44 17.00
CA SER A 51 10.93 -4.65 15.98
C SER A 51 12.28 -5.26 15.60
N VAL A 52 12.84 -6.14 16.42
CA VAL A 52 14.23 -6.61 16.30
C VAL A 52 14.34 -8.12 16.12
N GLU A 53 13.24 -8.74 15.69
CA GLU A 53 13.18 -10.14 15.25
C GLU A 53 13.62 -11.15 16.32
N PHE A 54 13.28 -10.90 17.58
CA PHE A 54 13.40 -11.92 18.62
C PHE A 54 12.69 -13.20 18.18
N GLN A 55 13.42 -14.31 18.17
CA GLN A 55 12.89 -15.61 17.75
C GLN A 55 12.16 -16.32 18.89
N HIS A 56 12.55 -16.01 20.13
CA HIS A 56 12.15 -16.78 21.29
C HIS A 56 11.55 -15.93 22.40
N VAL A 57 10.54 -16.49 23.06
CA VAL A 57 9.90 -15.90 24.24
C VAL A 57 9.60 -16.95 25.30
N MET A 58 9.87 -16.58 26.56
CA MET A 58 9.38 -17.25 27.75
C MET A 58 8.43 -16.32 28.50
N ALA A 59 7.39 -16.89 29.12
CA ALA A 59 6.50 -16.18 30.02
C ALA A 59 6.46 -16.89 31.38
N ASN A 60 6.68 -16.15 32.47
CA ASN A 60 6.67 -16.65 33.85
C ASN A 60 7.60 -17.84 34.13
N GLY A 61 8.65 -18.01 33.31
CA GLY A 61 9.57 -19.14 33.37
C GLY A 61 9.25 -20.28 32.39
N ASP A 62 8.08 -20.25 31.75
CA ASP A 62 7.67 -21.25 30.78
C ASP A 62 8.07 -20.84 29.36
N SER A 63 8.68 -21.77 28.62
CA SER A 63 9.04 -21.57 27.23
C SER A 63 7.81 -21.64 26.33
N LEU A 64 7.49 -20.56 25.62
CA LEU A 64 6.35 -20.54 24.70
C LEU A 64 6.77 -20.87 23.26
N THR A 65 8.02 -20.61 22.92
CA THR A 65 8.66 -20.96 21.63
C THR A 65 9.47 -22.25 21.75
N ASN A 66 9.96 -22.80 20.64
CA ASN A 66 10.63 -24.10 20.63
C ASN A 66 12.12 -24.07 21.08
N PHE A 67 12.79 -22.91 21.08
CA PHE A 67 14.22 -22.75 21.43
C PHE A 67 15.16 -23.71 20.68
N ILE A 68 14.79 -24.12 19.45
CA ILE A 68 15.59 -25.04 18.64
C ILE A 68 16.59 -24.22 17.80
N LEU A 69 17.89 -24.46 18.00
CA LEU A 69 18.95 -24.00 17.11
C LEU A 69 19.13 -25.02 15.97
N ILE A 70 18.66 -24.70 14.76
CA ILE A 70 19.02 -25.53 13.59
C ILE A 70 20.39 -25.05 13.11
N ASN A 71 21.43 -25.79 13.49
CA ASN A 71 22.73 -25.76 12.81
C ASN A 71 22.61 -26.48 11.46
N GLY A 72 21.87 -25.88 10.52
CA GLY A 72 21.75 -26.33 9.14
C GLY A 72 22.54 -25.37 8.26
N GLY A 73 23.48 -25.88 7.47
CA GLY A 73 24.43 -25.11 6.69
C GLY A 73 23.80 -23.93 5.95
N VAL A 74 24.39 -22.75 6.19
CA VAL A 74 24.48 -21.62 5.27
C VAL A 74 24.42 -22.10 3.81
N ASP A 75 23.32 -21.81 3.11
CA ASP A 75 23.26 -21.58 1.65
C ASP A 75 21.82 -21.39 1.12
N SER A 76 20.76 -21.66 1.89
CA SER A 76 19.40 -21.36 1.44
C SER A 76 18.97 -19.96 1.85
N TYR A 77 18.89 -19.05 0.89
CA TYR A 77 18.10 -17.80 0.87
C TYR A 77 17.24 -17.60 2.13
N TYR A 78 17.83 -17.02 3.19
CA TYR A 78 17.13 -16.70 4.42
C TYR A 78 16.47 -15.33 4.20
N PRO A 79 15.15 -15.26 3.89
CA PRO A 79 14.50 -13.97 3.85
C PRO A 79 14.64 -13.34 5.24
N PRO A 80 14.98 -12.05 5.33
CA PRO A 80 15.10 -11.38 6.62
C PRO A 80 13.76 -11.27 7.35
N PHE A 81 12.64 -11.72 6.76
CA PHE A 81 11.30 -11.48 7.30
C PHE A 81 10.35 -12.61 6.98
N GLY A 82 10.03 -13.44 7.97
CA GLY A 82 8.78 -14.21 8.04
C GLY A 82 8.45 -15.18 6.90
N GLY A 83 9.22 -15.18 5.80
CA GLY A 83 9.01 -16.02 4.65
C GLY A 83 9.25 -17.44 5.09
N VAL A 84 8.21 -18.26 4.93
CA VAL A 84 8.10 -19.69 5.28
C VAL A 84 9.43 -20.23 5.78
N TRP A 85 9.71 -19.96 7.06
CA TRP A 85 10.85 -20.53 7.75
C TRP A 85 10.77 -22.02 7.46
N SER A 86 11.79 -22.53 6.77
CA SER A 86 11.84 -23.89 6.22
C SER A 86 10.94 -24.84 7.00
N ASN A 87 9.99 -25.48 6.30
CA ASN A 87 8.92 -26.39 6.75
C ASN A 87 9.33 -27.57 7.68
N GLY A 88 10.46 -27.50 8.39
CA GLY A 88 11.00 -28.55 9.25
C GLY A 88 10.99 -28.24 10.75
N GLN A 89 10.57 -27.04 11.20
CA GLN A 89 10.49 -26.76 12.64
C GLN A 89 9.10 -27.08 13.20
N PRO A 90 9.03 -27.78 14.35
CA PRO A 90 7.76 -28.00 15.01
C PRO A 90 7.25 -26.68 15.60
N GLY A 91 5.99 -26.36 15.30
CA GLY A 91 5.24 -25.33 16.00
C GLY A 91 5.05 -25.64 17.48
N THR A 92 4.72 -24.62 18.25
CA THR A 92 4.28 -24.76 19.65
C THR A 92 2.81 -24.43 19.78
N THR A 93 2.21 -24.66 20.96
CA THR A 93 0.83 -24.23 21.26
C THR A 93 0.62 -22.74 21.02
N TYR A 94 1.59 -21.89 21.38
CA TYR A 94 1.47 -20.44 21.25
C TYR A 94 1.94 -19.91 19.89
N PHE A 95 2.76 -20.67 19.17
CA PHE A 95 3.31 -20.30 17.86
C PHE A 95 3.29 -21.52 16.92
N PRO A 96 2.12 -21.89 16.38
CA PRO A 96 1.92 -23.19 15.71
C PRO A 96 2.55 -23.30 14.33
N VAL A 97 2.90 -22.18 13.68
CA VAL A 97 3.43 -22.19 12.31
C VAL A 97 4.88 -22.72 12.27
N ASN A 98 5.75 -22.20 13.14
CA ASN A 98 7.18 -22.52 13.13
C ASN A 98 7.82 -22.53 14.55
N GLY A 99 7.03 -22.24 15.59
CA GLY A 99 7.51 -22.19 16.96
C GLY A 99 8.34 -20.95 17.31
N PHE A 100 8.31 -19.91 16.46
CA PHE A 100 8.99 -18.63 16.68
C PHE A 100 8.02 -17.49 16.97
N LEU A 101 8.51 -16.48 17.70
CA LEU A 101 7.81 -15.23 17.92
C LEU A 101 7.73 -14.42 16.60
N GLY A 102 6.52 -13.98 16.26
CA GLY A 102 6.26 -13.13 15.10
C GLY A 102 6.65 -11.65 15.31
N ARG A 103 6.26 -10.80 14.37
CA ARG A 103 6.48 -9.33 14.39
C ARG A 103 5.59 -8.59 15.40
N GLU A 104 4.45 -9.16 15.71
CA GLU A 104 3.48 -8.72 16.72
C GLU A 104 3.06 -9.94 17.55
N TRP A 105 2.73 -9.73 18.83
CA TRP A 105 2.13 -10.77 19.66
C TRP A 105 1.15 -10.15 20.65
N ARG A 106 -0.14 -10.53 20.54
CA ARG A 106 -1.16 -10.19 21.54
C ARG A 106 -1.14 -11.25 22.62
N VAL A 107 -0.79 -10.85 23.84
CA VAL A 107 -0.52 -11.79 24.94
C VAL A 107 -1.83 -12.37 25.46
N PRO A 108 -2.02 -13.71 25.51
CA PRO A 108 -3.17 -14.33 26.13
C PRO A 108 -3.30 -13.96 27.62
N LYS A 109 -4.53 -13.70 28.06
CA LYS A 109 -4.85 -13.38 29.47
C LYS A 109 -4.45 -14.50 30.43
N ALA A 110 -4.46 -15.76 29.95
CA ALA A 110 -4.03 -16.92 30.71
C ALA A 110 -2.54 -16.88 31.14
N LEU A 111 -1.70 -16.08 30.47
CA LEU A 111 -0.30 -15.90 30.85
C LEU A 111 -0.12 -14.82 31.93
N VAL A 112 -1.12 -13.96 32.15
CA VAL A 112 -1.06 -12.93 33.20
C VAL A 112 -1.45 -13.59 34.51
N ARG A 113 -0.57 -13.49 35.53
CA ARG A 113 -0.87 -14.04 36.86
C ARG A 113 -2.04 -13.29 37.49
N GLU A 114 -2.70 -13.90 38.48
CA GLU A 114 -3.88 -13.31 39.16
C GLU A 114 -3.62 -11.92 39.77
N ASN A 115 -2.37 -11.66 40.19
CA ASN A 115 -1.95 -10.36 40.71
C ASN A 115 -1.66 -9.31 39.60
N GLY A 116 -1.97 -9.60 38.33
CA GLY A 116 -1.72 -8.76 37.17
C GLY A 116 -0.26 -8.74 36.72
N ARG A 117 0.63 -9.54 37.33
CA ARG A 117 2.05 -9.60 36.95
C ARG A 117 2.26 -10.58 35.80
N LEU A 118 3.10 -10.19 34.85
CA LEU A 118 3.58 -11.01 33.75
C LEU A 118 5.09 -10.79 33.62
N ASP A 119 5.89 -11.84 33.76
CA ASP A 119 7.32 -11.79 33.50
C ASP A 119 7.60 -12.38 32.12
N LEU A 120 8.20 -11.60 31.23
CA LEU A 120 8.57 -12.01 29.88
C LEU A 120 10.09 -12.00 29.73
N PHE A 121 10.59 -12.93 28.91
CA PHE A 121 11.98 -12.99 28.51
C PHE A 121 12.07 -13.28 27.03
N PHE A 122 12.80 -12.46 26.29
CA PHE A 122 12.98 -12.55 24.85
C PHE A 122 14.44 -12.87 24.52
N GLN A 123 14.66 -13.69 23.50
CA GLN A 123 16.00 -14.06 23.05
C GLN A 123 16.08 -14.18 21.53
N SER A 124 17.12 -13.58 20.96
CA SER A 124 17.50 -13.80 19.57
C SER A 124 18.70 -14.73 19.51
N MET A 125 18.57 -15.83 18.78
CA MET A 125 19.66 -16.80 18.61
C MET A 125 20.47 -16.53 17.34
N VAL A 126 20.01 -15.60 16.50
CA VAL A 126 20.71 -15.03 15.35
C VAL A 126 20.99 -13.55 15.67
N GLY A 127 22.20 -13.05 15.38
CA GLY A 127 22.68 -11.75 15.86
C GLY A 127 21.76 -10.55 15.63
N TYR A 128 21.86 -9.57 16.51
CA TYR A 128 21.07 -8.33 16.50
C TYR A 128 21.56 -7.34 15.43
N PRO A 129 20.66 -6.65 14.69
CA PRO A 129 21.05 -5.76 13.60
C PRO A 129 21.91 -4.55 14.04
N ASN A 130 21.82 -4.07 15.29
CA ASN A 130 22.49 -2.83 15.71
C ASN A 130 23.59 -3.04 16.78
N THR A 131 24.31 -4.16 16.72
CA THR A 131 25.48 -4.36 17.60
C THR A 131 26.68 -4.91 16.84
N ASN A 132 27.77 -4.16 16.85
CA ASN A 132 29.12 -4.50 16.38
C ASN A 132 29.78 -5.74 17.01
N VAL A 133 29.04 -6.48 17.82
CA VAL A 133 29.56 -7.66 18.48
C VAL A 133 29.38 -8.82 17.51
N ALA A 134 30.42 -9.12 16.74
CA ALA A 134 30.49 -10.40 16.03
C ALA A 134 30.70 -11.55 17.05
N PRO A 135 29.94 -12.65 16.98
CA PRO A 135 28.50 -12.72 16.71
C PRO A 135 27.75 -12.40 18.02
N ALA A 136 26.72 -11.55 17.97
CA ALA A 136 25.81 -11.32 19.09
C ALA A 136 24.89 -12.54 19.24
N VAL A 137 25.47 -13.72 19.45
CA VAL A 137 24.75 -14.93 19.82
C VAL A 137 24.15 -14.62 21.18
N ASN A 138 22.83 -14.47 21.23
CA ASN A 138 22.03 -14.22 22.42
C ASN A 138 21.93 -12.76 22.89
N TYR A 139 21.41 -11.86 22.05
CA TYR A 139 20.75 -10.67 22.60
C TYR A 139 19.49 -11.10 23.38
N LYS A 140 19.32 -10.56 24.59
CA LYS A 140 18.32 -10.98 25.56
C LYS A 140 17.67 -9.77 26.20
N ILE A 141 16.35 -9.78 26.33
CA ILE A 141 15.60 -8.75 27.06
C ILE A 141 14.70 -9.44 28.09
N GLY A 142 14.75 -8.97 29.33
CA GLY A 142 13.78 -9.31 30.36
C GLY A 142 12.83 -8.14 30.59
N LEU A 143 11.54 -8.44 30.71
CA LEU A 143 10.49 -7.44 30.91
C LEU A 143 9.50 -7.94 31.97
N THR A 144 9.32 -7.18 33.04
CA THR A 144 8.25 -7.43 34.02
C THR A 144 7.14 -6.41 33.80
N ILE A 145 5.96 -6.91 33.45
CA ILE A 145 4.75 -6.12 33.23
C ILE A 145 3.85 -6.26 34.45
N GLN A 146 3.35 -5.12 34.93
CA GLN A 146 2.28 -5.06 35.92
C GLN A 146 1.05 -4.45 35.26
N GLN A 147 0.09 -5.29 34.88
CA GLN A 147 -1.16 -4.83 34.29
C GLN A 147 -1.96 -4.10 35.37
N LYS A 148 -2.22 -2.81 35.13
CA LYS A 148 -3.09 -1.97 35.97
C LYS A 148 -4.26 -1.48 35.13
N ASP A 149 -5.45 -1.52 35.72
CA ASP A 149 -6.65 -0.84 35.21
C ASP A 149 -7.06 -1.23 33.77
N ASN A 150 -6.64 -2.41 33.31
CA ASN A 150 -6.90 -2.94 31.96
C ASN A 150 -6.51 -1.99 30.81
N ARG A 151 -5.55 -1.08 31.05
CA ARG A 151 -5.02 -0.17 30.03
C ARG A 151 -4.32 -0.98 28.95
N LYS A 152 -4.61 -0.66 27.69
CA LYS A 152 -4.02 -1.34 26.53
C LYS A 152 -2.64 -0.78 26.30
N MET A 153 -1.60 -1.60 26.46
CA MET A 153 -0.21 -1.15 26.38
C MET A 153 0.53 -1.92 25.28
N ASP A 154 1.28 -1.18 24.48
CA ASP A 154 2.19 -1.72 23.49
C ASP A 154 3.63 -1.63 24.02
N TYR A 155 4.38 -2.73 23.90
CA TYR A 155 5.79 -2.82 24.25
C TYR A 155 6.60 -3.09 22.98
N TYR A 156 7.34 -2.07 22.53
CA TYR A 156 8.19 -2.11 21.35
C TYR A 156 9.57 -2.59 21.77
N LEU A 157 9.97 -3.78 21.30
CA LEU A 157 11.21 -4.41 21.72
C LEU A 157 12.40 -3.95 20.86
N GLY A 158 13.53 -3.64 21.50
CA GLY A 158 14.76 -3.26 20.83
C GLY A 158 15.46 -2.12 21.53
N TYR A 159 16.77 -2.02 21.37
CA TYR A 159 17.51 -0.87 21.87
C TYR A 159 17.08 0.40 21.13
N HIS A 160 16.65 1.39 21.90
CA HIS A 160 16.27 2.72 21.47
C HIS A 160 17.09 3.73 22.30
N PRO A 161 17.93 4.60 21.70
CA PRO A 161 18.84 5.47 22.44
C PRO A 161 18.18 6.28 23.56
N ASP A 162 16.97 6.77 23.31
CA ASP A 162 16.22 7.62 24.24
C ASP A 162 15.37 6.83 25.27
N HIS A 163 15.16 5.52 25.07
CA HIS A 163 14.18 4.73 25.84
C HIS A 163 14.73 3.42 26.46
N GLY A 164 15.93 2.98 26.07
CA GLY A 164 16.55 1.74 26.54
C GLY A 164 16.18 0.52 25.70
N ASP A 165 16.12 -0.67 26.31
CA ASP A 165 15.89 -1.95 25.59
C ASP A 165 14.46 -2.13 25.07
N TYR A 166 13.53 -1.26 25.44
CA TYR A 166 12.17 -1.26 24.93
C TYR A 166 11.51 0.10 25.11
N PHE A 167 10.51 0.40 24.26
CA PHE A 167 9.64 1.56 24.38
C PHE A 167 8.21 1.13 24.75
N VAL A 168 7.54 1.89 25.61
CA VAL A 168 6.19 1.57 26.09
C VAL A 168 5.26 2.73 25.85
N THR A 169 4.10 2.47 25.26
CA THR A 169 3.05 3.48 25.12
C THR A 169 1.66 2.87 25.24
N GLU A 170 0.69 3.70 25.65
CA GLU A 170 -0.71 3.30 25.65
C GLU A 170 -1.24 3.23 24.22
N ARG A 171 -2.04 2.21 23.95
CA ARG A 171 -2.71 1.98 22.67
C ARG A 171 -4.17 2.34 22.80
N ASP A 172 -4.61 3.28 21.96
CA ASP A 172 -6.01 3.61 21.84
C ASP A 172 -6.62 2.86 20.66
N GLU A 173 -7.59 2.00 20.93
CA GLU A 173 -8.35 1.27 19.89
C GLU A 173 -9.72 1.90 19.63
N THR A 174 -10.01 3.06 20.24
CA THR A 174 -11.29 3.75 20.09
C THR A 174 -11.46 4.19 18.63
N PRO A 175 -12.57 3.85 17.98
CA PRO A 175 -12.84 4.28 16.61
C PRO A 175 -12.78 5.81 16.46
N PRO A 176 -12.50 6.33 15.25
CA PRO A 176 -12.62 7.74 14.93
C PRO A 176 -13.99 8.31 15.29
N SER A 177 -14.02 9.59 15.61
CA SER A 177 -15.24 10.37 15.87
C SER A 177 -16.18 10.39 14.66
N LYS A 178 -15.62 10.30 13.44
CA LYS A 178 -16.37 10.08 12.20
C LYS A 178 -16.25 8.62 11.74
N PRO A 179 -17.35 7.86 11.63
CA PRO A 179 -17.29 6.44 11.29
C PRO A 179 -16.67 6.11 9.92
N GLU A 180 -16.69 7.07 8.99
CA GLU A 180 -16.06 6.97 7.67
C GLU A 180 -14.54 7.21 7.66
N ASN A 181 -13.97 7.66 8.78
CA ASN A 181 -12.56 7.96 8.92
C ASN A 181 -11.76 6.75 9.42
N ILE A 182 -10.45 6.96 9.51
CA ILE A 182 -9.47 6.16 10.25
C ILE A 182 -8.77 7.04 11.28
N ARG A 183 -8.15 6.40 12.27
CA ARG A 183 -7.16 7.05 13.14
C ARG A 183 -5.75 6.56 12.81
N LEU A 184 -4.79 7.47 12.84
CA LEU A 184 -3.39 7.19 12.53
C LEU A 184 -2.49 7.92 13.53
N ARG A 185 -1.44 7.28 14.02
CA ARG A 185 -0.34 7.95 14.75
C ARG A 185 1.02 7.55 14.20
N VAL A 186 2.05 8.30 14.56
CA VAL A 186 3.45 7.95 14.27
C VAL A 186 4.15 7.61 15.58
N ILE A 187 4.96 6.55 15.54
CA ILE A 187 5.94 6.24 16.56
C ILE A 187 7.32 6.27 15.89
N ASN A 188 8.24 7.09 16.42
CA ASN A 188 9.59 7.22 15.92
C ASN A 188 10.58 6.62 16.91
N LEU A 189 11.07 5.43 16.61
CA LEU A 189 12.11 4.72 17.34
C LEU A 189 13.34 4.49 16.46
N THR A 190 13.58 5.37 15.49
CA THR A 190 14.80 5.32 14.68
C THR A 190 16.02 5.47 15.57
N THR A 191 17.13 4.84 15.17
CA THR A 191 18.38 4.87 15.94
C THR A 191 19.55 5.12 15.01
N ASP A 192 20.70 5.47 15.57
CA ASP A 192 21.96 5.30 14.85
C ASP A 192 22.10 3.81 14.52
N VAL A 193 22.09 3.48 13.23
CA VAL A 193 22.32 2.11 12.75
C VAL A 193 23.76 1.99 12.33
N GLU A 194 24.39 0.91 12.74
CA GLU A 194 25.78 0.72 12.42
C GLU A 194 26.01 0.43 10.93
N VAL A 195 26.92 1.17 10.30
CA VAL A 195 27.38 0.89 8.94
C VAL A 195 28.21 -0.39 8.99
N GLY A 196 27.61 -1.52 8.59
CA GLY A 196 28.32 -2.80 8.50
C GLY A 196 29.59 -2.66 7.64
N ALA A 197 30.74 -2.54 8.30
CA ALA A 197 32.02 -2.16 7.69
C ALA A 197 32.64 -3.26 6.80
N SER A 198 32.05 -4.45 6.75
CA SER A 198 32.82 -5.63 6.32
C SER A 198 32.82 -5.89 4.81
N TYR A 199 31.83 -5.43 4.02
CA TYR A 199 31.74 -5.85 2.61
C TYR A 199 31.15 -4.84 1.60
N TYR A 200 30.71 -3.66 2.01
CA TYR A 200 30.20 -2.65 1.07
C TYR A 200 31.02 -1.35 1.16
N PRO A 201 31.60 -0.86 0.04
CA PRO A 201 32.56 0.27 0.05
C PRO A 201 31.90 1.66 0.18
N GLY A 202 30.59 1.76 0.37
CA GLY A 202 29.86 3.03 0.44
C GLY A 202 29.30 3.36 1.84
N ALA A 203 29.27 4.64 2.18
CA ALA A 203 28.60 5.12 3.38
C ALA A 203 27.08 5.02 3.21
N GLN A 204 26.41 4.40 4.17
CA GLN A 204 24.95 4.42 4.25
C GLN A 204 24.47 5.79 4.73
N PRO A 205 23.29 6.25 4.29
CA PRO A 205 22.71 7.47 4.84
C PRO A 205 22.31 7.27 6.31
N ASP A 206 22.53 8.33 7.10
CA ASP A 206 22.00 8.42 8.45
C ASP A 206 20.50 8.78 8.38
N LEU A 207 19.67 7.90 8.96
CA LEU A 207 18.22 8.07 9.05
C LEU A 207 17.75 8.38 10.47
N HIS A 208 18.66 8.57 11.42
CA HIS A 208 18.34 8.84 12.82
C HIS A 208 17.88 10.30 13.02
N GLY A 209 16.82 10.45 13.81
CA GLY A 209 16.31 11.73 14.28
C GLY A 209 14.85 11.96 13.89
N PRO A 210 14.40 13.22 13.85
CA PRO A 210 13.00 13.53 13.57
C PRO A 210 12.52 13.02 12.21
N VAL A 211 11.29 12.49 12.19
CA VAL A 211 10.65 11.98 10.97
C VAL A 211 9.33 12.67 10.68
N THR A 212 8.97 12.77 9.41
CA THR A 212 7.71 13.34 8.92
C THR A 212 6.95 12.30 8.12
N LEU A 213 5.68 12.09 8.47
CA LEU A 213 4.76 11.29 7.68
C LEU A 213 4.21 12.12 6.52
N THR A 214 4.32 11.60 5.30
CA THR A 214 3.83 12.24 4.08
C THR A 214 2.93 11.31 3.26
N TYR A 215 2.11 11.90 2.38
CA TYR A 215 1.48 11.18 1.27
C TYR A 215 2.52 10.75 0.21
N ALA A 216 2.09 10.07 -0.85
CA ALA A 216 2.97 9.54 -1.89
C ALA A 216 3.78 10.64 -2.59
N ASP A 217 3.19 11.82 -2.74
CA ASP A 217 3.80 12.99 -3.37
C ASP A 217 4.74 13.78 -2.43
N GLY A 218 4.95 13.29 -1.21
CA GLY A 218 5.79 13.93 -0.21
C GLY A 218 5.15 15.11 0.51
N THR A 219 3.86 15.39 0.32
CA THR A 219 3.15 16.39 1.12
C THR A 219 2.93 15.89 2.55
N PRO A 220 3.24 16.68 3.60
CA PRO A 220 3.00 16.27 4.98
C PRO A 220 1.52 15.96 5.24
N VAL A 221 1.26 14.87 5.96
CA VAL A 221 -0.12 14.43 6.27
C VAL A 221 -0.78 15.35 7.30
N SER A 222 -0.05 15.71 8.35
CA SER A 222 -0.54 16.55 9.44
C SER A 222 0.64 17.22 10.17
N PRO A 223 0.46 18.43 10.74
CA PRO A 223 1.44 19.03 11.63
C PRO A 223 1.79 18.14 12.84
N ILE A 224 0.84 17.35 13.35
CA ILE A 224 1.06 16.43 14.50
C ILE A 224 2.03 15.29 14.14
N THR A 225 2.02 14.86 12.88
CA THR A 225 2.86 13.77 12.37
C THR A 225 4.09 14.27 11.61
N THR A 226 4.51 15.52 11.86
CA THR A 226 5.63 16.19 11.21
C THR A 226 6.75 16.45 12.21
N GLN A 227 8.00 16.14 11.84
CA GLN A 227 9.19 16.31 12.69
C GLN A 227 9.05 15.60 14.07
N VAL A 228 8.46 14.40 14.07
CA VAL A 228 8.27 13.57 15.27
C VAL A 228 9.63 13.14 15.78
N SER A 229 10.03 13.60 16.98
CA SER A 229 11.34 13.30 17.57
C SER A 229 11.43 11.87 18.11
N THR A 230 12.66 11.34 18.23
CA THR A 230 12.91 10.05 18.89
C THR A 230 12.72 10.13 20.41
N ALA A 231 12.95 11.30 21.00
CA ALA A 231 12.81 11.55 22.44
C ALA A 231 11.35 11.49 22.90
N ASP A 232 10.43 12.09 22.14
CA ASP A 232 8.99 12.00 22.42
C ASP A 232 8.45 10.60 22.04
N GLY A 233 9.03 10.01 20.99
CA GLY A 233 8.80 8.63 20.57
C GLY A 233 7.43 8.36 19.94
N VAL A 234 6.38 9.11 20.28
CA VAL A 234 5.00 8.86 19.85
C VAL A 234 4.20 10.16 19.69
N THR A 235 3.33 10.19 18.68
CA THR A 235 2.35 11.27 18.49
C THR A 235 0.97 10.90 19.03
N ASP A 236 0.14 11.90 19.27
CA ASP A 236 -1.31 11.69 19.33
C ASP A 236 -1.84 11.15 17.99
N TYR A 237 -3.01 10.51 18.04
CA TYR A 237 -3.71 10.06 16.84
C TYR A 237 -4.36 11.23 16.11
N ILE A 238 -4.21 11.24 14.79
CA ILE A 238 -4.95 12.10 13.86
C ILE A 238 -6.08 11.31 13.20
N GLU A 239 -7.10 12.02 12.69
CA GLU A 239 -8.16 11.41 11.89
C GLU A 239 -8.03 11.78 10.41
N LEU A 240 -8.18 10.78 9.53
CA LEU A 240 -8.16 10.93 8.08
C LEU A 240 -9.36 10.19 7.46
N PRO A 241 -9.86 10.61 6.29
CA PRO A 241 -10.83 9.79 5.56
C PRO A 241 -10.27 8.39 5.29
N ALA A 242 -11.08 7.34 5.49
CA ALA A 242 -10.67 5.99 5.12
C ALA A 242 -10.36 5.90 3.62
N GLY A 243 -9.49 4.96 3.25
CA GLY A 243 -9.17 4.72 1.85
C GLY A 243 -7.78 4.14 1.61
N THR A 244 -7.35 4.19 0.36
CA THR A 244 -6.09 3.62 -0.10
C THR A 244 -5.03 4.71 -0.18
N TYR A 245 -3.96 4.53 0.59
CA TYR A 245 -2.86 5.48 0.73
C TYR A 245 -1.51 4.79 0.57
N GLN A 246 -0.56 5.50 -0.03
CA GLN A 246 0.86 5.22 0.04
C GLN A 246 1.50 6.24 0.99
N PHE A 247 1.64 5.88 2.26
CA PHE A 247 2.39 6.73 3.18
C PHE A 247 3.89 6.56 2.97
N ARG A 248 4.62 7.67 3.08
CA ARG A 248 6.08 7.69 3.15
C ARG A 248 6.51 8.30 4.48
N VAL A 249 7.65 7.84 5.00
CA VAL A 249 8.30 8.44 6.15
C VAL A 249 9.57 9.11 5.66
N ILE A 250 9.70 10.40 5.91
CA ILE A 250 10.83 11.22 5.46
C ILE A 250 11.62 11.69 6.68
N SER A 251 12.92 11.42 6.71
CA SER A 251 13.82 11.92 7.77
C SER A 251 14.02 13.45 7.69
N LYS A 252 14.59 14.04 8.75
CA LYS A 252 14.95 15.46 8.79
C LYS A 252 15.79 15.93 7.58
N ASP A 253 16.64 15.05 7.05
CA ASP A 253 17.55 15.32 5.91
C ASP A 253 16.90 14.97 4.55
N GLY A 254 15.59 14.70 4.58
CA GLY A 254 14.76 14.43 3.41
C GLY A 254 14.88 13.01 2.87
N TRP A 255 15.63 12.11 3.50
CA TRP A 255 15.72 10.72 3.06
C TRP A 255 14.39 10.02 3.25
N MET A 256 13.94 9.31 2.22
CA MET A 256 12.82 8.38 2.35
C MET A 256 13.29 7.15 3.13
N ILE A 257 12.62 6.86 4.23
CA ILE A 257 12.84 5.66 5.03
C ILE A 257 12.13 4.48 4.34
N PRO A 258 12.80 3.35 4.06
CA PRO A 258 12.19 2.20 3.40
C PRO A 258 11.14 1.49 4.27
N GLY A 259 10.06 1.01 3.65
CA GLY A 259 9.06 0.18 4.30
C GLY A 259 9.53 -1.26 4.51
N THR A 260 8.94 -1.98 5.49
CA THR A 260 9.19 -3.44 5.70
C THR A 260 7.96 -4.32 5.50
N ASP A 261 6.83 -3.73 5.13
CA ASP A 261 5.61 -4.50 4.82
C ASP A 261 5.63 -4.92 3.37
N GLY A 262 5.35 -6.20 3.10
CA GLY A 262 5.26 -6.73 1.75
C GLY A 262 6.15 -7.93 1.47
N LEU A 263 6.49 -8.09 0.19
CA LEU A 263 7.28 -9.22 -0.31
C LEU A 263 8.76 -9.04 0.00
N THR A 264 9.48 -10.17 0.05
CA THR A 264 10.90 -10.22 0.44
C THR A 264 11.84 -9.52 -0.55
N ASP A 265 11.43 -9.37 -1.81
CA ASP A 265 12.17 -8.64 -2.84
C ASP A 265 12.23 -7.12 -2.55
N HIS A 266 11.26 -6.57 -1.84
CA HIS A 266 11.28 -5.16 -1.40
C HIS A 266 12.28 -4.90 -0.26
N MET A 267 12.76 -5.96 0.38
CA MET A 267 13.78 -5.92 1.43
C MET A 267 15.19 -5.95 0.85
N LEU A 268 15.31 -6.11 -0.47
CA LEU A 268 16.55 -6.12 -1.23
C LEU A 268 16.81 -4.71 -1.79
N ILE A 269 17.62 -3.94 -1.08
CA ILE A 269 17.85 -2.52 -1.38
C ILE A 269 19.34 -2.25 -1.56
N ASP A 270 19.65 -1.19 -2.30
CA ASP A 270 21.00 -0.65 -2.41
C ASP A 270 21.35 0.14 -1.13
N PRO A 271 22.46 -0.15 -0.42
CA PRO A 271 22.78 0.50 0.85
C PRO A 271 23.03 2.01 0.79
N ILE A 272 23.40 2.56 -0.38
CA ILE A 272 23.68 4.01 -0.54
C ILE A 272 22.39 4.77 -0.79
N THR A 273 21.57 4.27 -1.71
CA THR A 273 20.37 4.96 -2.17
C THR A 273 19.11 4.55 -1.40
N LEU A 274 19.17 3.44 -0.66
CA LEU A 274 18.03 2.76 -0.02
C LEU A 274 16.93 2.34 -1.00
N SER A 275 17.22 2.41 -2.29
CA SER A 275 16.27 2.09 -3.33
C SER A 275 16.25 0.59 -3.60
N ILE A 276 15.11 0.11 -4.10
CA ILE A 276 14.97 -1.26 -4.58
C ILE A 276 16.07 -1.53 -5.61
N SER A 277 16.79 -2.63 -5.40
CA SER A 277 17.86 -3.08 -6.26
C SER A 277 17.49 -4.42 -6.89
N TYR A 278 17.94 -4.63 -8.12
CA TYR A 278 17.80 -5.91 -8.79
C TYR A 278 19.05 -6.19 -9.62
N GLN A 279 19.16 -7.42 -10.10
CA GLN A 279 20.27 -7.86 -10.91
C GLN A 279 19.72 -8.75 -12.03
N THR A 280 20.16 -8.54 -13.25
CA THR A 280 19.72 -9.28 -14.44
C THR A 280 20.39 -10.63 -14.54
N ASN A 281 21.71 -10.67 -14.37
CA ASN A 281 22.50 -11.88 -14.26
C ASN A 281 23.44 -11.74 -13.06
N TYR A 282 23.75 -12.88 -12.45
CA TYR A 282 24.68 -13.00 -11.33
C TYR A 282 26.02 -12.26 -11.46
N THR A 283 26.55 -12.16 -12.68
CA THR A 283 27.82 -11.50 -12.97
C THR A 283 27.70 -9.99 -13.08
N ASP A 284 26.48 -9.48 -13.25
CA ASP A 284 26.23 -8.07 -13.49
C ASP A 284 26.32 -7.30 -12.16
N ALA A 285 26.69 -6.04 -12.20
CA ALA A 285 26.55 -5.20 -11.01
C ALA A 285 25.05 -5.04 -10.66
N PRO A 286 24.68 -5.02 -9.37
CA PRO A 286 23.34 -4.64 -8.96
C PRO A 286 22.97 -3.26 -9.49
N ILE A 287 21.72 -3.09 -9.92
CA ILE A 287 21.23 -1.84 -10.50
C ILE A 287 20.20 -1.23 -9.53
N ALA A 288 20.55 -0.09 -8.96
CA ALA A 288 19.64 0.73 -8.16
C ALA A 288 18.51 1.29 -9.04
N ARG A 289 17.27 1.21 -8.56
CA ARG A 289 16.09 1.77 -9.25
C ARG A 289 15.70 3.16 -8.81
N TYR A 290 16.39 3.71 -7.82
CA TYR A 290 16.10 5.04 -7.25
C TYR A 290 14.67 5.18 -6.73
N LEU A 291 13.98 4.06 -6.50
CA LEU A 291 12.68 3.98 -5.89
C LEU A 291 12.81 3.33 -4.52
N VAL A 292 12.49 4.08 -3.46
CA VAL A 292 12.47 3.54 -2.10
C VAL A 292 11.12 2.85 -1.86
N HIS A 293 11.14 1.65 -1.29
CA HIS A 293 9.92 0.90 -1.01
C HIS A 293 9.05 1.64 0.01
N ALA A 294 7.76 1.79 -0.32
CA ALA A 294 6.74 2.31 0.57
C ALA A 294 5.41 1.64 0.19
N PRO A 295 4.79 0.85 1.08
CA PRO A 295 3.65 0.01 0.74
C PRO A 295 2.36 0.82 0.56
N ILE A 296 1.52 0.38 -0.36
CA ILE A 296 0.15 0.88 -0.57
C ILE A 296 -0.80 0.00 0.24
N HIS A 297 -1.54 0.62 1.16
CA HIS A 297 -2.52 -0.07 2.01
C HIS A 297 -3.92 0.52 1.85
N SER A 298 -4.93 -0.34 1.99
CA SER A 298 -6.33 0.05 2.08
C SER A 298 -6.77 0.09 3.53
N PHE A 299 -6.93 1.30 4.06
CA PHE A 299 -7.31 1.56 5.44
C PHE A 299 -8.84 1.58 5.54
N GLN A 300 -9.38 0.71 6.40
CA GLN A 300 -10.82 0.48 6.53
C GLN A 300 -11.46 1.51 7.45
N PRO A 301 -12.70 1.98 7.17
CA PRO A 301 -13.45 2.83 8.07
C PRO A 301 -13.53 2.27 9.50
N GLY A 302 -13.35 3.14 10.49
CA GLY A 302 -13.28 2.74 11.90
C GLY A 302 -11.92 2.16 12.34
N GLY A 303 -10.99 1.96 11.41
CA GLY A 303 -9.66 1.42 11.68
C GLY A 303 -8.76 2.40 12.43
N VAL A 304 -7.92 1.83 13.30
CA VAL A 304 -6.89 2.56 14.05
C VAL A 304 -5.53 1.97 13.74
N TYR A 305 -4.57 2.82 13.41
CA TYR A 305 -3.29 2.41 12.84
C TYR A 305 -2.13 3.19 13.46
N THR A 306 -0.96 2.56 13.50
CA THR A 306 0.31 3.16 13.91
C THR A 306 1.35 3.00 12.81
N ILE A 307 1.97 4.09 12.38
CA ILE A 307 3.19 4.05 11.55
C ILE A 307 4.39 4.00 12.50
N LEU A 308 5.08 2.87 12.53
CA LEU A 308 6.28 2.68 13.35
C LEU A 308 7.53 2.88 12.48
N ALA A 309 8.38 3.85 12.81
CA ALA A 309 9.74 3.96 12.29
C ALA A 309 10.72 3.33 13.29
N TYR A 310 11.59 2.42 12.85
CA TYR A 310 12.41 1.57 13.73
C TYR A 310 13.63 0.98 12.98
N PRO A 311 14.69 0.56 13.68
CA PRO A 311 15.81 -0.15 13.05
C PRO A 311 15.38 -1.55 12.57
N SER A 312 15.76 -1.92 11.36
CA SER A 312 15.44 -3.21 10.73
C SER A 312 16.63 -3.79 9.96
N SER A 313 16.53 -5.06 9.54
CA SER A 313 17.55 -5.73 8.73
C SER A 313 17.14 -5.75 7.26
N PHE A 314 17.97 -5.22 6.38
CA PHE A 314 17.80 -5.33 4.94
C PHE A 314 18.81 -6.31 4.34
N ALA A 315 18.60 -6.64 3.08
CA ALA A 315 19.54 -7.38 2.26
C ALA A 315 20.01 -6.51 1.08
N TYR A 316 21.23 -6.74 0.59
CA TYR A 316 21.73 -6.15 -0.63
C TYR A 316 22.45 -7.19 -1.49
N LEU A 317 22.44 -6.97 -2.81
CA LEU A 317 23.15 -7.83 -3.77
C LEU A 317 24.62 -7.45 -3.85
N GLN A 318 25.50 -8.45 -3.98
CA GLN A 318 26.92 -8.26 -4.24
C GLN A 318 27.25 -8.81 -5.64
N ALA A 319 28.05 -8.05 -6.40
CA ALA A 319 28.50 -8.49 -7.71
C ALA A 319 29.35 -9.78 -7.58
N GLY A 320 29.02 -10.81 -8.35
CA GLY A 320 29.80 -12.05 -8.39
C GLY A 320 29.59 -13.02 -7.22
N ILE A 321 28.55 -12.85 -6.39
CA ILE A 321 28.19 -13.74 -5.27
C ILE A 321 26.69 -14.15 -5.33
N PHE A 322 26.35 -15.42 -5.01
CA PHE A 322 24.97 -15.99 -5.18
C PHE A 322 24.01 -15.55 -4.08
N ASN A 323 24.57 -14.84 -3.12
CA ASN A 323 23.94 -14.55 -1.86
C ASN A 323 23.85 -13.04 -1.71
N SER A 324 22.71 -12.60 -1.19
CA SER A 324 22.59 -11.27 -0.63
C SER A 324 23.34 -11.21 0.70
N SER A 325 23.89 -10.05 1.00
CA SER A 325 24.44 -9.75 2.32
C SER A 325 23.45 -8.94 3.12
N LYS A 326 23.42 -9.16 4.44
CA LYS A 326 22.55 -8.40 5.34
C LYS A 326 23.24 -7.13 5.82
N PHE A 327 22.44 -6.12 6.07
CA PHE A 327 22.85 -4.90 6.74
C PHE A 327 21.68 -4.31 7.50
N SER A 328 21.95 -3.34 8.36
CA SER A 328 20.93 -2.75 9.22
C SER A 328 20.67 -1.32 8.82
N GLN A 329 19.41 -0.93 8.80
CA GLN A 329 18.98 0.42 8.50
C GLN A 329 17.63 0.70 9.15
N ASN A 330 17.33 1.97 9.43
CA ASN A 330 16.00 2.37 9.84
C ASN A 330 14.99 2.12 8.71
N ALA A 331 13.82 1.68 9.11
CA ALA A 331 12.71 1.34 8.25
C ALA A 331 11.40 1.88 8.84
N PHE A 332 10.30 1.70 8.14
CA PHE A 332 8.97 1.88 8.72
C PHE A 332 8.03 0.73 8.40
N ARG A 333 6.99 0.58 9.21
CA ARG A 333 5.88 -0.34 8.98
C ARG A 333 4.57 0.19 9.50
N ILE A 334 3.48 -0.42 9.06
CA ILE A 334 2.12 -0.09 9.46
C ILE A 334 1.59 -1.18 10.38
N ILE A 335 1.23 -0.79 11.60
CA ILE A 335 0.63 -1.67 12.60
C ILE A 335 -0.86 -1.35 12.69
N GLN A 336 -1.69 -2.39 12.66
CA GLN A 336 -3.12 -2.27 12.87
C GLN A 336 -3.42 -2.38 14.37
N ASP A 337 -3.99 -1.35 14.98
CA ASP A 337 -4.22 -1.29 16.42
C ASP A 337 -5.51 -2.03 16.82
N ASN A 338 -6.55 -1.93 15.99
CA ASN A 338 -7.80 -2.69 16.14
C ASN A 338 -8.06 -3.63 14.95
N THR A 339 -9.13 -4.42 14.98
CA THR A 339 -9.60 -5.15 13.80
C THR A 339 -10.83 -4.44 13.24
N PRO A 340 -10.68 -3.55 12.24
CA PRO A 340 -11.82 -2.85 11.68
C PRO A 340 -12.76 -3.84 10.98
N ALA A 341 -14.05 -3.54 11.02
CA ALA A 341 -15.03 -4.28 10.24
C ALA A 341 -14.79 -4.05 8.74
N ALA A 342 -15.19 -5.01 7.92
CA ALA A 342 -15.17 -4.83 6.47
C ALA A 342 -16.00 -3.60 6.08
N ASN A 343 -15.48 -2.79 5.16
CA ASN A 343 -16.22 -1.63 4.65
C ASN A 343 -17.43 -2.06 3.83
N LEU A 344 -18.62 -2.02 4.45
CA LEU A 344 -19.91 -2.27 3.78
C LEU A 344 -20.77 -1.01 3.61
N SER A 345 -20.31 0.13 4.13
CA SER A 345 -21.14 1.34 4.24
C SER A 345 -20.70 2.46 3.31
N TYR A 346 -19.45 2.43 2.85
CA TYR A 346 -18.87 3.57 2.15
C TYR A 346 -18.14 3.22 0.86
N ALA A 347 -18.14 4.18 -0.06
CA ALA A 347 -17.35 4.23 -1.26
C ALA A 347 -16.63 5.59 -1.34
N ARG A 348 -15.74 5.74 -2.33
CA ARG A 348 -15.08 7.02 -2.62
C ARG A 348 -15.34 7.45 -4.05
N VAL A 349 -15.51 8.75 -4.26
CA VAL A 349 -15.74 9.34 -5.59
C VAL A 349 -14.80 10.51 -5.82
N GLN A 350 -14.29 10.61 -7.03
CA GLN A 350 -13.71 11.84 -7.57
C GLN A 350 -14.31 12.09 -8.95
N GLY A 351 -14.20 13.31 -9.44
CA GLY A 351 -14.48 13.62 -10.84
C GLY A 351 -13.21 13.99 -11.59
N PHE A 352 -13.28 13.92 -12.91
CA PHE A 352 -12.25 14.40 -13.82
C PHE A 352 -12.89 15.15 -15.00
N ASN A 353 -12.36 16.31 -15.34
CA ASN A 353 -12.91 17.15 -16.39
C ASN A 353 -12.11 17.07 -17.69
N ALA A 354 -12.68 16.41 -18.70
CA ALA A 354 -12.19 16.39 -20.08
C ALA A 354 -13.04 17.26 -21.03
N LEU A 355 -13.91 18.15 -20.52
CA LEU A 355 -14.69 19.10 -21.32
C LEU A 355 -13.88 20.37 -21.61
N PRO A 356 -13.48 20.62 -22.87
CA PRO A 356 -12.68 21.80 -23.21
C PRO A 356 -13.42 23.11 -22.90
N GLY A 357 -12.67 24.11 -22.43
CA GLY A 357 -13.17 25.49 -22.29
C GLY A 357 -14.11 25.78 -21.11
N THR A 358 -14.43 24.79 -20.27
CA THR A 358 -15.40 24.97 -19.17
C THR A 358 -14.89 24.33 -17.89
N GLY A 359 -14.96 25.06 -16.76
CA GLY A 359 -14.80 24.46 -15.43
C GLY A 359 -16.06 23.69 -15.07
N VAL A 360 -15.91 22.48 -14.54
CA VAL A 360 -17.06 21.60 -14.23
C VAL A 360 -17.06 21.30 -12.74
N SER A 361 -18.24 21.34 -12.11
CA SER A 361 -18.42 20.86 -10.75
C SER A 361 -19.13 19.51 -10.74
N LEU A 362 -18.68 18.61 -9.86
CA LEU A 362 -19.32 17.33 -9.64
C LEU A 362 -20.22 17.42 -8.39
N ARG A 363 -21.47 16.99 -8.52
CA ARG A 363 -22.40 16.82 -7.38
C ARG A 363 -22.88 15.37 -7.32
N VAL A 364 -22.82 14.78 -6.15
CA VAL A 364 -23.21 13.38 -5.91
C VAL A 364 -24.10 13.32 -4.67
N GLY A 365 -25.32 12.81 -4.82
CA GLY A 365 -26.28 12.70 -3.72
C GLY A 365 -26.59 14.06 -3.05
N GLY A 366 -26.64 15.12 -3.85
CA GLY A 366 -26.84 16.49 -3.39
C GLY A 366 -25.61 17.19 -2.79
N ARG A 367 -24.48 16.49 -2.61
CA ARG A 367 -23.23 17.06 -2.09
C ARG A 367 -22.28 17.42 -3.24
N THR A 368 -21.69 18.61 -3.19
CA THR A 368 -20.68 19.01 -4.18
C THR A 368 -19.34 18.38 -3.81
N VAL A 369 -18.76 17.59 -4.71
CA VAL A 369 -17.46 16.92 -4.54
C VAL A 369 -16.31 17.89 -4.80
N GLY A 370 -16.46 18.79 -5.77
CA GLY A 370 -15.46 19.81 -6.07
C GLY A 370 -15.63 20.42 -7.45
N ARG A 371 -14.90 21.51 -7.70
CA ARG A 371 -14.70 22.09 -9.04
C ARG A 371 -13.47 21.46 -9.67
N MET A 372 -13.55 21.17 -10.96
CA MET A 372 -12.53 20.48 -11.74
C MET A 372 -12.16 21.35 -12.95
N PRO A 373 -10.96 21.97 -12.95
CA PRO A 373 -10.42 22.58 -14.16
C PRO A 373 -10.24 21.57 -15.29
N TYR A 374 -10.17 22.04 -16.54
CA TYR A 374 -9.96 21.17 -17.69
C TYR A 374 -8.63 20.42 -17.59
N GLY A 375 -8.67 19.10 -17.70
CA GLY A 375 -7.53 18.20 -17.57
C GLY A 375 -7.16 17.87 -16.13
N GLU A 376 -7.98 18.22 -15.14
CA GLU A 376 -7.72 17.98 -13.73
C GLU A 376 -8.82 17.13 -13.06
N ALA A 377 -8.41 16.40 -12.02
CA ALA A 377 -9.30 15.65 -11.14
C ALA A 377 -9.62 16.43 -9.87
N SER A 378 -10.79 16.20 -9.28
CA SER A 378 -11.08 16.62 -7.91
C SER A 378 -10.34 15.76 -6.89
N GLY A 379 -10.35 16.17 -5.63
CA GLY A 379 -10.08 15.24 -4.53
C GLY A 379 -11.15 14.14 -4.45
N PHE A 380 -10.81 13.05 -3.77
CA PHE A 380 -11.78 12.01 -3.41
C PHE A 380 -12.63 12.45 -2.22
N GLU A 381 -13.94 12.26 -2.36
CA GLU A 381 -14.94 12.41 -1.30
C GLU A 381 -15.54 11.06 -0.92
N GLN A 382 -15.95 10.93 0.35
CA GLN A 382 -16.62 9.73 0.83
C GLN A 382 -18.11 9.79 0.50
N LEU A 383 -18.67 8.65 0.06
CA LEU A 383 -20.10 8.48 -0.19
C LEU A 383 -20.65 7.31 0.60
N SER A 384 -21.92 7.40 0.98
CA SER A 384 -22.70 6.25 1.42
C SER A 384 -23.08 5.38 0.23
N VAL A 385 -23.15 4.07 0.45
CA VAL A 385 -23.61 3.10 -0.56
C VAL A 385 -25.11 3.25 -0.86
N GLY A 386 -25.51 2.91 -2.08
CA GLY A 386 -26.89 3.00 -2.54
C GLY A 386 -27.05 3.68 -3.90
N GLU A 387 -28.28 3.72 -4.40
CA GLU A 387 -28.60 4.49 -5.61
C GLU A 387 -28.45 5.98 -5.34
N THR A 388 -27.64 6.65 -6.16
CA THR A 388 -27.30 8.05 -5.97
C THR A 388 -27.33 8.78 -7.30
N GLU A 389 -27.90 9.98 -7.30
CA GLU A 389 -27.84 10.89 -8.44
C GLU A 389 -26.46 11.55 -8.53
N ILE A 390 -25.88 11.52 -9.73
CA ILE A 390 -24.61 12.14 -10.09
C ILE A 390 -24.90 13.22 -11.13
N GLN A 391 -24.49 14.45 -10.86
CA GLN A 391 -24.68 15.61 -11.72
C GLN A 391 -23.34 16.28 -12.05
N LEU A 392 -23.14 16.62 -13.31
CA LEU A 392 -22.12 17.55 -13.76
C LEU A 392 -22.75 18.94 -13.92
N LEU A 393 -22.12 19.96 -13.37
CA LEU A 393 -22.61 21.33 -13.41
C LEU A 393 -21.59 22.26 -14.05
N ASP A 394 -22.07 23.29 -14.75
CA ASP A 394 -21.22 24.39 -15.20
C ASP A 394 -20.89 25.37 -14.05
N ASP A 395 -20.08 26.39 -14.37
CA ASP A 395 -19.68 27.43 -13.41
C ASP A 395 -20.88 28.25 -12.88
N ALA A 396 -22.04 28.25 -13.55
CA ALA A 396 -23.27 28.91 -13.10
C ALA A 396 -24.16 27.99 -12.24
N GLY A 397 -23.75 26.73 -12.03
CA GLY A 397 -24.51 25.73 -11.30
C GLY A 397 -25.66 25.11 -12.09
N LYS A 398 -25.71 25.28 -13.42
CA LYS A 398 -26.67 24.61 -14.29
C LYS A 398 -26.19 23.18 -14.54
N VAL A 399 -27.12 22.23 -14.46
CA VAL A 399 -26.84 20.81 -14.75
C VAL A 399 -26.57 20.65 -16.25
N LEU A 400 -25.40 20.10 -16.58
CA LEU A 400 -24.97 19.73 -17.91
C LEU A 400 -25.41 18.30 -18.26
N VAL A 401 -25.19 17.37 -17.32
CA VAL A 401 -25.51 15.94 -17.42
C VAL A 401 -25.93 15.43 -16.05
N SER A 402 -26.90 14.52 -16.00
CA SER A 402 -27.28 13.80 -14.78
C SER A 402 -27.44 12.30 -15.08
N ALA A 403 -27.05 11.44 -14.14
CA ALA A 403 -27.33 10.01 -14.17
C ALA A 403 -27.51 9.45 -12.76
N THR A 404 -28.31 8.40 -12.64
CA THR A 404 -28.40 7.60 -11.40
C THR A 404 -27.41 6.44 -11.48
N HIS A 405 -26.65 6.20 -10.41
CA HIS A 405 -25.71 5.09 -10.33
C HIS A 405 -25.83 4.37 -8.98
N LEU A 406 -25.68 3.05 -8.99
CA LEU A 406 -25.61 2.25 -7.77
C LEU A 406 -24.18 2.26 -7.22
N ILE A 407 -23.99 3.01 -6.14
CA ILE A 407 -22.72 3.07 -5.40
C ILE A 407 -22.57 1.81 -4.56
N ARG A 408 -21.51 1.05 -4.80
CA ARG A 408 -21.20 -0.20 -4.10
C ARG A 408 -20.15 0.01 -3.00
N PRO A 409 -20.20 -0.75 -1.91
CA PRO A 409 -19.22 -0.64 -0.84
C PRO A 409 -17.80 -0.97 -1.31
N ASN A 410 -16.81 -0.34 -0.66
CA ASN A 410 -15.39 -0.60 -0.89
C ASN A 410 -14.95 -0.40 -2.36
N GLN A 411 -15.62 0.50 -3.08
CA GLN A 411 -15.30 0.87 -4.44
C GLN A 411 -14.80 2.31 -4.51
N TYR A 412 -13.94 2.56 -5.49
CA TYR A 412 -13.53 3.89 -5.90
C TYR A 412 -14.16 4.22 -7.24
N TYR A 413 -14.71 5.41 -7.37
CA TYR A 413 -15.33 5.87 -8.61
C TYR A 413 -14.59 7.09 -9.12
N THR A 414 -14.26 7.08 -10.42
CA THR A 414 -13.90 8.30 -11.14
C THR A 414 -15.02 8.61 -12.13
N ILE A 415 -15.57 9.82 -12.03
CA ILE A 415 -16.60 10.32 -12.92
C ILE A 415 -15.93 11.19 -13.99
N PHE A 416 -15.91 10.72 -15.22
CA PHE A 416 -15.30 11.44 -16.35
C PHE A 416 -16.36 12.29 -17.04
N ALA A 417 -16.14 13.61 -17.07
CA ALA A 417 -16.89 14.54 -17.90
C ALA A 417 -16.17 14.72 -19.24
N PHE A 418 -16.84 14.50 -20.37
CA PHE A 418 -16.19 14.59 -21.70
C PHE A 418 -17.19 15.01 -22.79
N PRO A 419 -16.74 15.58 -23.91
CA PRO A 419 -17.63 15.97 -25.01
C PRO A 419 -17.92 14.78 -25.94
N ASP A 420 -19.12 14.75 -26.53
CA ASP A 420 -19.37 13.92 -27.73
C ASP A 420 -18.79 14.57 -29.01
N ALA A 421 -19.03 13.94 -30.17
CA ALA A 421 -18.58 14.44 -31.47
C ALA A 421 -19.08 15.87 -31.75
N GLU A 422 -20.31 16.18 -31.35
CA GLU A 422 -20.93 17.51 -31.49
C GLU A 422 -20.48 18.50 -30.41
N GLY A 423 -19.67 18.08 -29.43
CA GLY A 423 -19.20 18.92 -28.34
C GLY A 423 -20.17 19.01 -27.15
N ARG A 424 -21.24 18.21 -27.12
CA ARG A 424 -22.20 18.21 -26.01
C ARG A 424 -21.61 17.45 -24.82
N PRO A 425 -21.82 17.93 -23.58
CA PRO A 425 -21.38 17.24 -22.38
C PRO A 425 -21.93 15.81 -22.24
N GLN A 426 -21.05 14.88 -21.91
CA GLN A 426 -21.32 13.48 -21.58
C GLN A 426 -20.63 13.12 -20.26
N MET A 427 -21.06 11.99 -19.67
CA MET A 427 -20.51 11.47 -18.43
C MET A 427 -20.34 9.96 -18.47
N THR A 428 -19.20 9.48 -17.99
CA THR A 428 -18.94 8.05 -17.75
C THR A 428 -18.50 7.82 -16.30
N VAL A 429 -19.11 6.83 -15.67
CA VAL A 429 -18.79 6.40 -14.30
C VAL A 429 -17.88 5.18 -14.37
N MET A 430 -16.65 5.30 -13.87
CA MET A 430 -15.68 4.21 -13.93
C MET A 430 -15.33 3.72 -12.52
N PRO A 431 -15.73 2.49 -12.13
CA PRO A 431 -15.30 1.89 -10.88
C PRO A 431 -13.81 1.53 -10.93
N GLY A 432 -13.16 1.50 -9.78
CA GLY A 432 -11.75 1.18 -9.61
C GLY A 432 -11.55 0.38 -8.33
N ASP A 433 -10.86 -0.75 -8.47
CA ASP A 433 -10.36 -1.52 -7.33
C ASP A 433 -8.92 -1.07 -7.02
N LEU A 434 -8.76 -0.41 -5.87
CA LEU A 434 -7.48 0.06 -5.35
C LEU A 434 -6.97 -0.83 -4.20
N SER A 435 -7.64 -1.95 -3.92
CA SER A 435 -7.40 -2.77 -2.72
C SER A 435 -6.06 -3.50 -2.68
N GLY A 436 -5.19 -3.35 -3.68
CA GLY A 436 -3.87 -3.98 -3.69
C GLY A 436 -3.84 -5.34 -4.38
N ASN A 437 -4.92 -6.14 -4.39
CA ASN A 437 -4.85 -7.60 -4.61
C ASN A 437 -3.59 -8.21 -3.94
N ASN A 438 -3.27 -7.77 -2.72
CA ASN A 438 -2.11 -8.22 -1.95
C ASN A 438 -0.75 -7.84 -2.56
N THR A 439 -0.71 -6.89 -3.50
CA THR A 439 0.54 -6.32 -4.05
C THR A 439 0.85 -5.03 -3.30
N PRO A 440 1.93 -4.95 -2.50
CA PRO A 440 2.29 -3.76 -1.72
C PRO A 440 2.73 -2.57 -2.60
N MET A 441 3.24 -2.83 -3.81
CA MET A 441 3.64 -1.81 -4.77
C MET A 441 3.04 -2.09 -6.16
N PRO A 442 1.75 -1.83 -6.38
CA PRO A 442 1.12 -1.97 -7.68
C PRO A 442 1.70 -0.96 -8.68
N TYR A 443 1.86 -1.34 -9.95
CA TYR A 443 2.20 -0.45 -11.06
C TYR A 443 1.12 -0.53 -12.13
N ARG A 444 -0.14 -0.28 -11.73
CA ARG A 444 -1.31 -0.60 -12.54
C ARG A 444 -1.76 0.61 -13.33
N LYS A 445 -1.97 0.43 -14.64
CA LYS A 445 -2.46 1.48 -15.53
C LYS A 445 -3.68 0.99 -16.28
N ARG A 446 -4.69 1.82 -16.40
CA ARG A 446 -5.82 1.62 -17.30
C ARG A 446 -5.90 2.79 -18.26
N PHE A 447 -6.53 2.58 -19.40
CA PHE A 447 -6.59 3.57 -20.46
C PHE A 447 -8.05 3.90 -20.76
N ILE A 448 -8.30 5.14 -21.13
CA ILE A 448 -9.61 5.58 -21.59
C ILE A 448 -9.45 6.62 -22.69
N ASN A 449 -10.21 6.46 -23.75
CA ASN A 449 -10.35 7.48 -24.77
C ASN A 449 -11.52 8.40 -24.39
N LEU A 450 -11.28 9.71 -24.31
CA LEU A 450 -12.27 10.75 -24.09
C LEU A 450 -12.19 11.84 -25.19
N CYS A 451 -11.36 11.62 -26.22
CA CYS A 451 -11.23 12.52 -27.36
C CYS A 451 -12.28 12.14 -28.42
N PRO A 452 -13.30 12.98 -28.66
CA PRO A 452 -14.38 12.62 -29.57
C PRO A 452 -13.96 12.58 -31.04
N ASP A 453 -12.83 13.24 -31.38
CA ASP A 453 -12.33 13.30 -32.75
C ASP A 453 -11.53 12.05 -33.15
N ILE A 454 -11.29 11.13 -32.21
CA ILE A 454 -10.62 9.85 -32.42
C ILE A 454 -11.61 8.74 -32.04
N PRO A 455 -12.36 8.19 -33.02
CA PRO A 455 -13.42 7.20 -32.75
C PRO A 455 -12.90 5.91 -32.10
N TYR A 456 -11.65 5.53 -32.38
CA TYR A 456 -10.95 4.42 -31.75
C TYR A 456 -9.48 4.81 -31.54
N ALA A 457 -9.00 4.61 -30.30
CA ALA A 457 -7.61 4.84 -29.94
C ALA A 457 -6.95 3.53 -29.52
N THR A 458 -5.72 3.30 -29.97
CA THR A 458 -4.86 2.23 -29.46
C THR A 458 -3.59 2.80 -28.84
N PHE A 459 -3.17 2.28 -27.69
CA PHE A 459 -1.98 2.72 -26.97
C PHE A 459 -0.86 1.66 -27.02
N THR A 460 0.35 2.09 -27.37
CA THR A 460 1.51 1.20 -27.59
C THR A 460 2.75 1.67 -26.83
N THR A 461 3.79 0.83 -26.83
CA THR A 461 5.16 1.23 -26.45
C THR A 461 5.84 2.08 -27.53
N ASP A 462 7.05 2.55 -27.24
CA ASP A 462 7.93 3.37 -28.08
C ASP A 462 8.19 2.82 -29.50
N ASN A 463 8.24 1.51 -29.65
CA ASN A 463 8.42 0.83 -30.94
C ASN A 463 7.11 0.46 -31.64
N GLY A 464 5.96 0.96 -31.17
CA GLY A 464 4.64 0.62 -31.70
C GLY A 464 4.12 -0.77 -31.31
N ALA A 465 4.83 -1.49 -30.44
CA ALA A 465 4.37 -2.79 -29.94
C ALA A 465 3.19 -2.63 -28.96
N PRO A 466 2.21 -3.54 -28.97
CA PRO A 466 1.05 -3.46 -28.09
C PRO A 466 1.47 -3.53 -26.61
N LEU A 467 0.93 -2.62 -25.78
CA LEU A 467 1.12 -2.64 -24.32
C LEU A 467 0.42 -3.84 -23.65
N ALA A 468 -0.74 -4.23 -24.19
CA ALA A 468 -1.59 -5.33 -23.72
C ALA A 468 -2.63 -5.68 -24.80
N GLY A 469 -3.70 -6.39 -24.42
CA GLY A 469 -4.83 -6.74 -25.28
C GLY A 469 -5.91 -5.66 -25.33
N GLU A 470 -7.14 -6.05 -25.01
CA GLU A 470 -8.33 -5.18 -25.08
C GLU A 470 -8.26 -3.95 -24.17
N GLN A 471 -7.44 -3.98 -23.12
CA GLN A 471 -7.26 -2.86 -22.18
C GLN A 471 -6.72 -1.59 -22.83
N VAL A 472 -6.09 -1.70 -23.99
CA VAL A 472 -5.40 -0.60 -24.68
C VAL A 472 -5.76 -0.50 -26.15
N THR A 473 -6.58 -1.41 -26.69
CA THR A 473 -6.80 -1.56 -28.13
C THR A 473 -8.20 -1.12 -28.51
N ASN A 474 -8.32 -0.29 -29.55
CA ASN A 474 -9.60 0.17 -30.09
C ASN A 474 -10.54 0.78 -29.05
N LEU A 475 -10.01 1.61 -28.15
CA LEU A 475 -10.79 2.27 -27.11
C LEU A 475 -11.65 3.40 -27.71
N GLN A 476 -12.96 3.32 -27.49
CA GLN A 476 -13.93 4.30 -27.97
C GLN A 476 -14.11 5.45 -26.96
N PRO A 477 -14.45 6.67 -27.43
CA PRO A 477 -14.74 7.81 -26.56
C PRO A 477 -15.78 7.48 -25.48
N GLY A 478 -15.40 7.63 -24.22
CA GLY A 478 -16.30 7.46 -23.07
C GLY A 478 -16.66 6.01 -22.71
N ILE A 479 -16.22 5.02 -23.47
CA ILE A 479 -16.50 3.60 -23.18
C ILE A 479 -15.31 3.02 -22.43
N ALA A 480 -15.47 2.85 -21.12
CA ALA A 480 -14.45 2.29 -20.25
C ALA A 480 -14.43 0.76 -20.35
N VAL A 481 -13.22 0.18 -20.41
CA VAL A 481 -13.03 -1.25 -20.14
C VAL A 481 -13.29 -1.48 -18.66
N THR A 482 -14.16 -2.44 -18.32
CA THR A 482 -14.55 -2.73 -16.93
C THR A 482 -14.12 -4.11 -16.45
N GLU A 483 -13.86 -5.04 -17.37
CA GLU A 483 -13.33 -6.37 -17.10
C GLU A 483 -11.81 -6.34 -17.27
N ASP A 484 -11.07 -6.74 -16.24
CA ASP A 484 -9.59 -6.69 -16.16
C ASP A 484 -8.97 -5.42 -16.78
N PRO A 485 -9.37 -4.21 -16.33
CA PRO A 485 -9.08 -2.97 -17.04
C PRO A 485 -7.63 -2.49 -16.91
N TYR A 486 -6.82 -3.16 -16.07
CA TYR A 486 -5.47 -2.74 -15.76
C TYR A 486 -4.43 -3.58 -16.49
N ILE A 487 -3.44 -2.89 -17.07
CA ILE A 487 -2.14 -3.48 -17.38
C ILE A 487 -1.23 -3.39 -16.16
N ASN A 488 -0.34 -4.37 -15.99
CA ASN A 488 0.61 -4.41 -14.89
C ASN A 488 2.01 -4.00 -15.36
N GLY A 489 2.67 -3.13 -14.60
CA GLY A 489 4.12 -2.90 -14.68
C GLY A 489 4.86 -3.50 -13.49
N ASN A 490 6.12 -3.12 -13.33
CA ASN A 490 6.90 -3.45 -12.14
C ASN A 490 7.96 -2.35 -11.83
N ALA A 491 8.60 -2.48 -10.66
CA ALA A 491 9.67 -1.57 -10.20
C ALA A 491 10.93 -1.64 -11.08
N GLY A 492 11.14 -2.79 -11.75
CA GLY A 492 12.28 -3.08 -12.60
C GLY A 492 12.07 -2.72 -14.07
N GLN A 493 11.05 -1.94 -14.42
CA GLN A 493 10.81 -1.57 -15.80
C GLN A 493 11.83 -0.53 -16.26
N ALA A 494 12.43 -0.70 -17.45
CA ALA A 494 13.26 0.32 -18.07
C ALA A 494 12.40 1.55 -18.43
N PRO A 495 12.99 2.76 -18.56
CA PRO A 495 12.27 3.93 -19.06
C PRO A 495 11.57 3.60 -20.38
N TYR A 496 10.30 3.97 -20.49
CA TYR A 496 9.46 3.68 -21.64
C TYR A 496 8.64 4.91 -22.04
N GLN A 497 8.02 4.81 -23.21
CA GLN A 497 7.07 5.77 -23.75
C GLN A 497 5.73 5.08 -24.02
N ILE A 498 4.66 5.86 -23.97
CA ILE A 498 3.33 5.47 -24.38
C ILE A 498 2.95 6.36 -25.56
N LEU A 499 2.57 5.74 -26.67
CA LEU A 499 2.14 6.41 -27.90
C LEU A 499 0.64 6.16 -28.11
N ALA A 500 -0.04 7.12 -28.72
CA ALA A 500 -1.43 6.98 -29.14
C ALA A 500 -1.51 6.79 -30.66
N TYR A 501 -2.41 5.92 -31.10
CA TYR A 501 -2.67 5.65 -32.51
C TYR A 501 -4.16 5.80 -32.80
N ARG A 502 -4.46 6.27 -34.01
CA ARG A 502 -5.80 6.27 -34.60
C ARG A 502 -6.03 4.88 -35.20
N SER A 503 -6.86 4.08 -34.54
CA SER A 503 -7.09 2.68 -34.89
C SER A 503 -8.51 2.47 -35.43
N GLU A 504 -8.82 1.23 -35.84
CA GLU A 504 -10.17 0.80 -36.22
C GLU A 504 -10.38 -0.67 -35.80
N PRO A 505 -11.62 -1.15 -35.63
CA PRO A 505 -11.88 -2.57 -35.40
C PRO A 505 -11.19 -3.46 -36.44
N GLY A 506 -10.30 -4.36 -35.98
CA GLY A 506 -9.49 -5.23 -36.84
C GLY A 506 -8.19 -4.61 -37.37
N MET A 507 -7.92 -3.33 -37.10
CA MET A 507 -6.69 -2.63 -37.48
C MET A 507 -6.03 -1.96 -36.27
N ALA A 508 -5.20 -2.73 -35.56
CA ALA A 508 -4.40 -2.27 -34.43
C ALA A 508 -2.88 -2.45 -34.71
N PRO A 509 -2.03 -1.49 -34.34
CA PRO A 509 -2.36 -0.25 -33.62
C PRO A 509 -2.97 0.84 -34.51
N GLY A 510 -2.98 0.69 -35.83
CA GLY A 510 -3.49 1.69 -36.78
C GLY A 510 -2.42 2.70 -37.20
N VAL A 511 -2.81 3.97 -37.40
CA VAL A 511 -1.90 5.05 -37.81
C VAL A 511 -1.44 5.83 -36.59
N TRP A 512 -0.13 6.03 -36.45
CA TRP A 512 0.43 6.80 -35.35
C TRP A 512 -0.14 8.22 -35.33
N ALA A 513 -0.63 8.66 -34.17
CA ALA A 513 -1.06 10.03 -33.95
C ALA A 513 0.12 10.90 -33.52
N ASP A 514 0.97 11.26 -34.49
CA ASP A 514 2.17 12.06 -34.29
C ASP A 514 1.91 13.50 -33.82
N ASP A 515 0.67 13.98 -33.93
CA ASP A 515 0.17 15.24 -33.38
C ASP A 515 -0.19 15.19 -31.88
N ILE A 516 -0.28 13.99 -31.29
CA ILE A 516 -0.52 13.79 -29.86
C ILE A 516 0.84 13.64 -29.16
N PRO A 517 1.15 14.48 -28.15
CA PRO A 517 2.39 14.34 -27.40
C PRO A 517 2.55 12.95 -26.79
N VAL A 518 3.75 12.40 -26.94
CA VAL A 518 4.15 11.14 -26.31
C VAL A 518 4.15 11.29 -24.79
N LEU A 519 3.64 10.27 -24.09
CA LEU A 519 3.68 10.22 -22.64
C LEU A 519 4.90 9.40 -22.21
N HIS A 520 5.73 9.96 -21.34
CA HIS A 520 6.95 9.33 -20.85
C HIS A 520 6.70 8.65 -19.51
N SER A 521 7.44 7.57 -19.25
CA SER A 521 7.41 6.86 -17.96
C SER A 521 7.63 7.78 -16.74
N ARG A 522 8.47 8.82 -16.89
CA ARG A 522 8.72 9.82 -15.83
C ARG A 522 7.52 10.71 -15.52
N ASP A 523 6.55 10.84 -16.43
CA ASP A 523 5.31 11.59 -16.17
C ASP A 523 4.45 10.93 -15.07
N PHE A 524 4.76 9.67 -14.70
CA PHE A 524 4.16 8.97 -13.56
C PHE A 524 4.84 9.28 -12.21
N ILE A 525 5.79 10.22 -12.17
CA ILE A 525 6.45 10.67 -10.94
C ILE A 525 5.73 11.94 -10.47
N ALA A 526 5.10 11.87 -9.30
CA ALA A 526 4.32 13.01 -8.79
C ALA A 526 5.19 14.23 -8.43
N ARG A 527 6.41 13.97 -7.92
CA ARG A 527 7.35 15.01 -7.47
C ARG A 527 8.79 14.53 -7.63
N GLU A 528 9.47 14.99 -8.68
CA GLU A 528 10.86 14.60 -8.98
C GLU A 528 11.84 15.06 -7.87
N GLU A 529 11.53 16.13 -7.14
CA GLU A 529 12.36 16.69 -6.07
C GLU A 529 12.57 15.71 -4.90
N LEU A 530 11.67 14.73 -4.72
CA LEU A 530 11.86 13.66 -3.72
C LEU A 530 13.09 12.79 -4.01
N TYR A 531 13.53 12.77 -5.27
CA TYR A 531 14.63 11.95 -5.78
C TYR A 531 15.90 12.77 -6.03
N ALA A 532 15.89 14.08 -5.77
CA ALA A 532 17.02 14.98 -6.08
C ALA A 532 18.36 14.52 -5.48
N ARG A 533 18.34 13.82 -4.35
CA ARG A 533 19.51 13.25 -3.66
C ARG A 533 20.24 12.16 -4.45
N PHE A 534 19.62 11.61 -5.48
CA PHE A 534 20.21 10.57 -6.32
C PHE A 534 20.99 11.16 -7.51
N ASN A 535 21.58 12.36 -7.36
CA ASN A 535 22.35 13.05 -8.39
C ASN A 535 21.59 13.20 -9.73
N GLY A 536 20.30 13.51 -9.66
CA GLY A 536 19.43 13.65 -10.83
C GLY A 536 18.94 12.34 -11.44
N ASN A 537 19.28 11.18 -10.84
CA ASN A 537 18.66 9.92 -11.23
C ASN A 537 17.22 9.85 -10.71
N LEU A 538 16.33 9.32 -11.55
CA LEU A 538 14.92 9.15 -11.26
C LEU A 538 14.52 7.69 -11.47
N PRO A 539 13.55 7.17 -10.70
CA PRO A 539 12.92 5.90 -11.06
C PRO A 539 12.25 6.01 -12.43
N ALA A 540 12.00 4.88 -13.09
CA ALA A 540 11.25 4.90 -14.35
C ALA A 540 9.81 5.39 -14.14
N GLN A 541 9.20 5.07 -12.99
CA GLN A 541 7.83 5.40 -12.63
C GLN A 541 7.62 5.20 -11.12
N GLU A 542 6.60 5.83 -10.54
CA GLU A 542 6.16 5.52 -9.17
C GLU A 542 5.08 4.42 -9.15
N PRO A 543 4.98 3.63 -8.06
CA PRO A 543 3.87 2.72 -7.87
C PRO A 543 2.55 3.49 -7.69
N GLY A 544 1.47 2.86 -8.10
CA GLY A 544 0.12 3.35 -7.94
C GLY A 544 -0.87 2.71 -8.90
N TYR A 545 -2.09 3.20 -8.78
CA TYR A 545 -3.18 2.94 -9.69
C TYR A 545 -3.41 4.17 -10.54
N TYR A 546 -3.24 4.02 -11.85
CA TYR A 546 -3.28 5.14 -12.79
C TYR A 546 -4.37 4.95 -13.83
N THR A 547 -4.98 6.05 -14.26
CA THR A 547 -5.68 6.14 -15.54
C THR A 547 -4.93 7.07 -16.47
N VAL A 548 -4.64 6.60 -17.67
CA VAL A 548 -4.18 7.42 -18.78
C VAL A 548 -5.40 7.76 -19.64
N ALA A 549 -5.83 9.01 -19.60
CA ALA A 549 -6.97 9.51 -20.35
C ALA A 549 -6.49 10.30 -21.56
N LEU A 550 -6.93 9.90 -22.77
CA LEU A 550 -6.75 10.73 -23.96
C LEU A 550 -7.89 11.75 -24.03
N ILE A 551 -7.58 13.03 -23.87
CA ILE A 551 -8.55 14.13 -23.82
C ILE A 551 -8.30 15.14 -24.93
N GLY A 552 -9.23 16.07 -25.15
CA GLY A 552 -9.07 17.20 -26.06
C GLY A 552 -9.59 16.94 -27.46
N ARG A 553 -9.18 17.80 -28.40
CA ARG A 553 -9.65 17.83 -29.80
C ARG A 553 -8.47 17.83 -30.76
N THR A 554 -8.66 17.30 -31.96
CA THR A 554 -7.64 17.25 -33.02
C THR A 554 -7.86 18.36 -34.05
N GLY A 555 -6.83 18.67 -34.83
CA GLY A 555 -6.91 19.63 -35.94
C GLY A 555 -6.18 20.95 -35.70
N ALA A 556 -5.84 21.62 -36.80
CA ALA A 556 -4.95 22.80 -36.79
C ALA A 556 -5.54 24.03 -36.07
N ASN A 557 -6.88 24.16 -36.05
CA ASN A 557 -7.58 25.31 -35.49
C ASN A 557 -7.94 25.15 -34.00
N VAL A 558 -7.59 24.02 -33.37
CA VAL A 558 -7.84 23.80 -31.95
C VAL A 558 -6.81 24.58 -31.12
N PRO A 559 -7.25 25.42 -30.15
CA PRO A 559 -6.32 26.11 -29.25
C PRO A 559 -5.38 25.14 -28.56
N GLN A 560 -4.11 25.53 -28.36
CA GLN A 560 -3.09 24.64 -27.80
C GLN A 560 -3.51 24.01 -26.45
N ALA A 561 -4.21 24.76 -25.61
CA ALA A 561 -4.72 24.28 -24.32
C ALA A 561 -5.76 23.15 -24.42
N TYR A 562 -6.43 23.00 -25.57
CA TYR A 562 -7.48 22.01 -25.82
C TYR A 562 -7.11 20.95 -26.85
N LYS A 563 -5.87 20.98 -27.35
CA LYS A 563 -5.38 19.95 -28.26
C LYS A 563 -5.35 18.58 -27.59
N ALA A 564 -5.52 17.56 -28.42
CA ALA A 564 -5.50 16.17 -27.99
C ALA A 564 -4.20 15.84 -27.25
N ARG A 565 -4.32 15.29 -26.04
CA ARG A 565 -3.18 14.88 -25.21
C ARG A 565 -3.57 13.79 -24.23
N MET A 566 -2.60 12.98 -23.82
CA MET A 566 -2.77 12.04 -22.72
C MET A 566 -2.54 12.76 -21.38
N VAL A 567 -3.38 12.44 -20.39
CA VAL A 567 -3.29 12.93 -19.01
C VAL A 567 -3.29 11.76 -18.05
N ILE A 568 -2.44 11.82 -17.02
CA ILE A 568 -2.34 10.80 -15.98
C ILE A 568 -3.18 11.22 -14.78
N ILE A 569 -3.98 10.28 -14.26
CA ILE A 569 -4.73 10.41 -13.02
C ILE A 569 -4.27 9.31 -12.08
N LYS A 570 -3.64 9.67 -10.96
CA LYS A 570 -3.27 8.73 -9.88
C LYS A 570 -4.42 8.62 -8.89
N HIS A 571 -4.88 7.40 -8.61
CA HIS A 571 -6.08 7.13 -7.79
C HIS A 571 -5.78 6.90 -6.30
N ASN A 572 -4.55 6.52 -5.95
CA ASN A 572 -4.09 6.47 -4.57
C ASN A 572 -3.30 7.74 -4.23
N LYS A 573 -3.47 8.23 -3.01
CA LYS A 573 -2.71 9.36 -2.47
C LYS A 573 -1.43 8.92 -1.81
#